data_AF-A0A9E3TY97-F1
#
_entry.id   AF-A0A9E3TY97-F1
#
_cell.length_a   1.000
_cell.length_b   1.000
_cell.length_c   1.000
_cell.angle_alpha   90.00
_cell.angle_beta   90.00
_cell.angle_gamma   90.00
#
_symmetry.space_group_name_H-M   'P 1'
#
loop_
_entity.id
_entity.type
_entity.pdbx_description
1 polymer ?
#
loop_
_entity_poly.entity_id
_entity_poly.type
_entity_poly.pdbx_seq_one_letter_code
_entity_poly.pdbx_strand_id
1 'polypeptide(L)'
;IALAVGSSWQRFVDWFSNPNVSVALKVVLLVVGSIVALANIEWLVPLGVAAGLLYGVYYAVRVILIAVQRDREAKRRTAVQMPLPFGGGGPRDWEIRARQSLSERPVAQRMTELLGSLIISGVVVSVLSVVTMILAGQPMGGALHEWGPQLAWVALSGIAGAWTVLVVAKVWEGDAGDQVLRRFWMLAIGLALGFFAFAIDATLMLDMNYGELLTARSIPASLHTAGDPSLAAYMAFFGGLFVILRWWVQAEALRGARVSVWTTALSALWGFILPFPQPWGVLLATTISLAVQLAAPWIGGAERADLKQRYRLFDAGY
;
A
#
# COMPACT_ATOMS: atom_id res chain seq x y z
N ILE A 1 -23.10 -9.10 -9.65
CA ILE A 1 -23.00 -7.63 -9.90
C ILE A 1 -22.36 -7.34 -11.25
N ALA A 2 -21.12 -7.77 -11.54
CA ALA A 2 -20.47 -7.52 -12.83
C ALA A 2 -21.26 -8.01 -14.07
N LEU A 3 -21.85 -9.22 -14.01
CA LEU A 3 -22.72 -9.74 -15.07
C LEU A 3 -24.01 -8.94 -15.26
N ALA A 4 -24.57 -8.40 -14.17
CA ALA A 4 -25.78 -7.58 -14.23
C ALA A 4 -25.50 -6.21 -14.86
N VAL A 5 -24.38 -5.57 -14.49
CA VAL A 5 -23.94 -4.30 -15.08
C VAL A 5 -23.63 -4.45 -16.57
N GLY A 6 -22.96 -5.54 -16.98
CA GLY A 6 -22.70 -5.82 -18.39
C GLY A 6 -23.99 -5.96 -19.22
N SER A 7 -24.98 -6.68 -18.70
CA SER A 7 -26.28 -6.86 -19.37
C SER A 7 -27.09 -5.57 -19.50
N SER A 8 -26.97 -4.65 -18.54
CA SER A 8 -27.65 -3.36 -18.58
C SER A 8 -26.98 -2.40 -19.56
N TRP A 9 -25.65 -2.44 -19.65
CA TRP A 9 -24.88 -1.66 -20.62
C TRP A 9 -25.18 -2.08 -22.06
N GLN A 10 -25.17 -3.39 -22.33
CA GLN A 10 -25.51 -3.91 -23.65
C GLN A 10 -26.93 -3.52 -24.07
N ARG A 11 -27.92 -3.68 -23.17
CA ARG A 11 -29.29 -3.25 -23.43
C ARG A 11 -29.42 -1.75 -23.72
N PHE A 12 -28.65 -0.92 -23.03
CA PHE A 12 -28.62 0.52 -23.30
C PHE A 12 -28.01 0.83 -24.67
N VAL A 13 -26.88 0.20 -25.03
CA VAL A 13 -26.22 0.36 -26.33
C VAL A 13 -27.12 -0.11 -27.46
N ASP A 14 -27.79 -1.26 -27.30
CA ASP A 14 -28.74 -1.81 -28.28
C ASP A 14 -29.95 -0.89 -28.45
N TRP A 15 -30.48 -0.35 -27.34
CA TRP A 15 -31.56 0.63 -27.39
C TRP A 15 -31.13 1.95 -28.05
N PHE A 16 -29.94 2.47 -27.73
CA PHE A 16 -29.43 3.73 -28.27
C PHE A 16 -29.05 3.61 -29.75
N SER A 17 -28.60 2.44 -30.19
CA SER A 17 -28.29 2.13 -31.60
C SER A 17 -29.54 1.79 -32.43
N ASN A 18 -30.69 1.56 -31.78
CA ASN A 18 -31.93 1.23 -32.47
C ASN A 18 -32.32 2.34 -33.48
N PRO A 19 -32.52 2.01 -34.76
CA PRO A 19 -32.90 2.98 -35.79
C PRO A 19 -34.28 3.60 -35.58
N ASN A 20 -35.15 2.96 -34.79
CA ASN A 20 -36.50 3.46 -34.50
C ASN A 20 -36.53 4.61 -33.48
N VAL A 21 -35.42 4.89 -32.81
CA VAL A 21 -35.31 6.03 -31.89
C VAL A 21 -34.94 7.27 -32.71
N SER A 22 -35.77 8.33 -32.62
CA SER A 22 -35.55 9.55 -33.40
C SER A 22 -34.20 10.19 -33.10
N VAL A 23 -33.52 10.67 -34.15
CA VAL A 23 -32.22 11.35 -34.02
C VAL A 23 -32.32 12.56 -33.09
N ALA A 24 -33.43 13.30 -33.17
CA ALA A 24 -33.70 14.44 -32.30
C ALA A 24 -33.71 14.04 -30.81
N LEU A 25 -34.32 12.91 -30.46
CA LEU A 25 -34.34 12.42 -29.07
C LEU A 25 -32.94 12.01 -28.60
N LYS A 26 -32.13 11.36 -29.45
CA LYS A 26 -30.73 11.01 -29.13
C LYS A 26 -29.89 12.25 -28.87
N VAL A 27 -30.06 13.30 -29.69
CA VAL A 27 -29.36 14.58 -29.53
C VAL A 27 -29.79 15.25 -28.22
N VAL A 28 -31.08 15.31 -27.92
CA VAL A 28 -31.57 15.88 -26.65
C VAL A 28 -31.01 15.13 -25.44
N LEU A 29 -31.00 13.79 -25.47
CA LEU A 29 -30.45 12.99 -24.37
C LEU A 29 -28.93 13.18 -24.20
N LEU A 30 -28.18 13.30 -25.30
CA LEU A 30 -26.75 13.61 -25.25
C LEU A 30 -26.51 14.99 -24.64
N VAL A 31 -27.25 16.01 -25.08
CA VAL A 31 -27.12 17.37 -24.56
C VAL A 31 -27.46 17.43 -23.07
N VAL A 32 -28.58 16.83 -22.66
CA VAL A 32 -28.97 16.76 -21.24
C VAL A 32 -27.94 15.99 -20.42
N GLY A 33 -27.47 14.84 -20.92
CA GLY A 33 -26.43 14.05 -20.25
C GLY A 33 -25.12 14.81 -20.09
N SER A 34 -24.69 15.55 -21.12
CA SER A 34 -23.50 16.41 -21.06
C SER A 34 -23.66 17.56 -20.07
N ILE A 35 -24.82 18.23 -20.02
CA ILE A 35 -25.09 19.30 -19.05
C ILE A 35 -25.04 18.73 -17.62
N VAL A 36 -25.67 17.59 -17.38
CA VAL A 36 -25.62 16.92 -16.07
C VAL A 36 -24.19 16.54 -15.72
N ALA A 37 -23.41 15.97 -16.64
CA ALA A 37 -22.01 15.62 -16.37
C ALA A 37 -21.14 16.84 -16.05
N LEU A 38 -21.31 17.95 -16.78
CA LEU A 38 -20.57 19.20 -16.55
C LEU A 38 -20.95 19.86 -15.23
N ALA A 39 -22.24 19.87 -14.87
CA ALA A 39 -22.71 20.38 -13.58
C ALA A 39 -22.21 19.58 -12.37
N ASN A 40 -21.72 18.36 -12.61
CA ASN A 40 -21.33 17.39 -11.59
C ASN A 40 -19.84 17.00 -11.70
N ILE A 41 -19.06 17.76 -12.46
CA ILE A 41 -17.67 17.39 -12.78
C ILE A 41 -16.77 17.35 -11.54
N GLU A 42 -17.06 18.17 -10.54
CA GLU A 42 -16.28 18.28 -9.29
C GLU A 42 -16.24 16.97 -8.49
N TRP A 43 -17.31 16.17 -8.50
CA TRP A 43 -17.32 14.86 -7.84
C TRP A 43 -17.10 13.71 -8.82
N LEU A 44 -17.50 13.85 -10.09
CA LEU A 44 -17.29 12.82 -11.11
C LEU A 44 -15.81 12.58 -11.43
N VAL A 45 -14.99 13.63 -11.46
CA VAL A 45 -13.54 13.50 -11.72
C VAL A 45 -12.83 12.71 -10.61
N PRO A 46 -12.91 13.09 -9.32
CA PRO A 46 -12.26 12.32 -8.26
C PRO A 46 -12.84 10.91 -8.12
N LEU A 47 -14.15 10.71 -8.32
CA LEU A 47 -14.76 9.39 -8.31
C LEU A 47 -14.28 8.53 -9.49
N GLY A 48 -14.12 9.12 -10.68
CA GLY A 48 -13.56 8.46 -11.85
C GLY A 48 -12.09 8.08 -11.67
N VAL A 49 -11.28 8.96 -11.08
CA VAL A 49 -9.88 8.67 -10.72
C VAL A 49 -9.81 7.55 -9.68
N ALA A 50 -10.62 7.61 -8.62
CA ALA A 50 -10.69 6.58 -7.59
C ALA A 50 -11.13 5.22 -8.18
N ALA A 51 -12.16 5.21 -9.03
CA ALA A 51 -12.62 4.02 -9.73
C ALA A 51 -11.54 3.47 -10.68
N GLY A 52 -10.83 4.35 -11.39
CA GLY A 52 -9.71 3.98 -12.25
C GLY A 52 -8.55 3.36 -11.48
N LEU A 53 -8.20 3.92 -10.31
CA LEU A 53 -7.18 3.36 -9.42
C LEU A 53 -7.60 2.00 -8.87
N LEU A 54 -8.85 1.88 -8.37
CA LEU A 54 -9.40 0.60 -7.90
C LEU A 54 -9.41 -0.46 -9.00
N TYR A 55 -9.82 -0.07 -10.21
CA TYR A 55 -9.80 -0.95 -11.38
C TYR A 55 -8.37 -1.32 -11.77
N GLY A 56 -7.44 -0.38 -11.69
CA GLY A 56 -6.01 -0.62 -11.90
C GLY A 56 -5.43 -1.63 -10.91
N VAL A 57 -5.77 -1.52 -9.63
CA VAL A 57 -5.40 -2.49 -8.59
C VAL A 57 -6.01 -3.86 -8.88
N TYR A 58 -7.32 -3.91 -9.17
CA TYR A 58 -8.00 -5.15 -9.55
C TYR A 58 -7.34 -5.81 -10.76
N TYR A 59 -7.03 -5.03 -11.79
CA TYR A 59 -6.38 -5.51 -13.01
C TYR A 59 -4.96 -5.99 -12.72
N ALA A 60 -4.19 -5.25 -11.93
CA ALA A 60 -2.85 -5.65 -11.52
C ALA A 60 -2.87 -6.97 -10.74
N VAL A 61 -3.77 -7.12 -9.75
CA VAL A 61 -3.98 -8.36 -9.02
C VAL A 61 -4.34 -9.50 -9.98
N ARG A 62 -5.26 -9.26 -10.92
CA ARG A 62 -5.65 -10.25 -11.92
C ARG A 62 -4.46 -10.67 -12.80
N VAL A 63 -3.65 -9.73 -13.28
CA VAL A 63 -2.47 -10.00 -14.10
C VAL A 63 -1.42 -10.77 -13.29
N ILE A 64 -1.17 -10.38 -12.05
CA ILE A 64 -0.25 -11.08 -11.14
C ILE A 64 -0.75 -12.51 -10.89
N LEU A 65 -2.04 -12.70 -10.62
CA LEU A 65 -2.61 -14.04 -10.41
C LEU A 65 -2.43 -14.92 -11.65
N ILE A 66 -2.66 -14.39 -12.85
CA ILE A 66 -2.44 -15.12 -14.11
C ILE A 66 -0.95 -15.45 -14.30
N ALA A 67 -0.06 -14.50 -14.03
CA ALA A 67 1.38 -14.70 -14.14
C ALA A 67 1.90 -15.73 -13.13
N VAL A 68 1.45 -15.67 -11.88
CA VAL A 68 1.79 -16.62 -10.81
C VAL A 68 1.26 -18.01 -11.13
N GLN A 69 0.05 -18.13 -11.69
CA GLN A 69 -0.48 -19.42 -12.13
C GLN A 69 0.39 -20.03 -13.23
N ARG A 70 0.79 -19.24 -14.23
CA ARG A 70 1.69 -19.69 -15.31
C ARG A 70 3.05 -20.11 -14.79
N ASP A 71 3.66 -19.33 -13.89
CA ASP A 71 4.96 -19.66 -13.30
C ASP A 71 4.89 -20.89 -12.41
N ARG A 72 3.82 -21.07 -11.63
CA ARG A 72 3.57 -22.30 -10.86
C ARG A 72 3.43 -23.51 -11.76
N GLU A 73 2.71 -23.40 -12.88
CA GLU A 73 2.58 -24.48 -13.85
C GLU A 73 3.92 -24.82 -14.52
N ALA A 74 4.71 -23.80 -14.89
CA ALA A 74 6.04 -23.98 -15.45
C ALA A 74 6.98 -24.66 -14.43
N LYS A 75 7.07 -24.13 -13.21
CA LYS A 75 7.87 -24.72 -12.12
C LYS A 75 7.39 -26.12 -11.75
N ARG A 76 6.09 -26.41 -11.77
CA ARG A 76 5.57 -27.77 -11.54
C ARG A 76 6.01 -28.74 -12.62
N ARG A 77 6.10 -28.29 -13.88
CA ARG A 77 6.67 -29.11 -14.99
C ARG A 77 8.18 -29.31 -14.81
N THR A 78 8.92 -28.29 -14.40
CA THR A 78 10.38 -28.37 -14.22
C THR A 78 10.79 -29.11 -12.95
N ALA A 79 10.03 -29.01 -11.86
CA ALA A 79 10.26 -29.71 -10.60
C ALA A 79 10.02 -31.22 -10.70
N VAL A 80 9.19 -31.66 -11.65
CA VAL A 80 9.08 -33.08 -12.03
C VAL A 80 10.36 -33.57 -12.74
N GLN A 81 11.22 -32.67 -13.24
CA GLN A 81 12.41 -33.00 -14.04
C GLN A 81 13.75 -32.72 -13.36
N MET A 82 13.84 -31.90 -12.31
CA MET A 82 15.11 -31.61 -11.64
C MET A 82 15.30 -32.45 -10.37
N PRO A 83 16.30 -33.36 -10.31
CA PRO A 83 16.81 -33.84 -9.04
C PRO A 83 17.35 -32.63 -8.27
N LEU A 84 16.87 -32.42 -7.04
CA LEU A 84 17.41 -31.40 -6.16
C LEU A 84 18.92 -31.64 -6.00
N PRO A 85 19.80 -30.64 -6.21
CA PRO A 85 21.20 -30.78 -5.91
C PRO A 85 21.36 -30.86 -4.39
N PHE A 86 21.39 -32.10 -3.88
CA PHE A 86 21.79 -32.42 -2.52
C PHE A 86 23.29 -32.10 -2.38
N GLY A 87 23.63 -30.92 -1.84
CA GLY A 87 25.04 -30.58 -1.65
C GLY A 87 25.31 -29.24 -0.99
N GLY A 88 25.23 -29.21 0.34
CA GLY A 88 25.99 -28.25 1.17
C GLY A 88 25.15 -27.19 1.88
N GLY A 89 24.61 -27.53 3.07
CA GLY A 89 23.77 -26.69 3.92
C GLY A 89 24.38 -25.35 4.35
N GLY A 90 24.43 -24.40 3.43
CA GLY A 90 24.87 -23.04 3.67
C GLY A 90 23.82 -22.22 4.42
N PRO A 91 24.20 -21.08 5.03
CA PRO A 91 23.27 -20.13 5.63
C PRO A 91 22.20 -19.58 4.68
N ARG A 92 22.34 -19.75 3.36
CA ARG A 92 21.34 -19.33 2.37
C ARG A 92 20.31 -20.42 2.06
N ASP A 93 20.63 -21.70 2.29
CA ASP A 93 19.74 -22.80 1.91
C ASP A 93 18.53 -22.89 2.84
N TRP A 94 18.72 -22.62 4.13
CA TRP A 94 17.60 -22.60 5.08
C TRP A 94 16.62 -21.47 4.78
N GLU A 95 17.09 -20.30 4.29
CA GLU A 95 16.23 -19.18 3.91
C GLU A 95 15.36 -19.55 2.71
N ILE A 96 15.96 -20.22 1.72
CA ILE A 96 15.24 -20.71 0.53
C ILE A 96 14.18 -21.73 0.94
N ARG A 97 14.53 -22.72 1.78
CA ARG A 97 13.57 -23.73 2.27
C ARG A 97 12.46 -23.12 3.15
N ALA A 98 12.81 -22.17 4.02
CA ALA A 98 11.82 -21.46 4.83
C ALA A 98 10.84 -20.67 3.95
N ARG A 99 11.33 -19.99 2.90
CA ARG A 99 10.47 -19.30 1.93
C ARG A 99 9.60 -20.26 1.13
N GLN A 100 10.11 -21.44 0.77
CA GLN A 100 9.32 -22.49 0.12
C GLN A 100 8.19 -22.98 1.04
N SER A 101 8.49 -23.28 2.30
CA SER A 101 7.49 -23.68 3.31
C SER A 101 6.40 -22.60 3.51
N LEU A 102 6.78 -21.32 3.55
CA LEU A 102 5.81 -20.20 3.58
C LEU A 102 4.95 -20.17 2.31
N SER A 103 5.55 -20.45 1.16
CA SER A 103 4.87 -20.50 -0.15
C SER A 103 3.97 -21.72 -0.35
N GLU A 104 4.04 -22.72 0.52
CA GLU A 104 3.18 -23.91 0.51
C GLU A 104 1.94 -23.75 1.40
N ARG A 105 1.91 -22.74 2.28
CA ARG A 105 0.77 -22.52 3.19
C ARG A 105 -0.54 -22.33 2.42
N PRO A 106 -1.65 -22.95 2.86
CA PRO A 106 -2.97 -22.77 2.27
C PRO A 106 -3.36 -21.29 2.17
N VAL A 107 -4.04 -20.92 1.08
CA VAL A 107 -4.47 -19.53 0.82
C VAL A 107 -5.35 -19.00 1.97
N ALA A 108 -6.25 -19.83 2.50
CA ALA A 108 -7.11 -19.45 3.63
C ALA A 108 -6.29 -19.05 4.86
N GLN A 109 -5.27 -19.83 5.22
CA GLN A 109 -4.38 -19.51 6.34
C GLN A 109 -3.64 -18.18 6.12
N ARG A 110 -3.17 -17.92 4.89
CA ARG A 110 -2.50 -16.64 4.56
C ARG A 110 -3.44 -15.45 4.66
N MET A 111 -4.70 -15.62 4.27
CA MET A 111 -5.71 -14.56 4.39
C MET A 111 -6.03 -14.28 5.87
N THR A 112 -6.16 -15.32 6.69
CA THR A 112 -6.33 -15.16 8.14
C THR A 112 -5.14 -14.46 8.79
N GLU A 113 -3.92 -14.84 8.45
CA GLU A 113 -2.69 -14.18 8.91
C GLU A 113 -2.66 -12.71 8.49
N LEU A 114 -2.97 -12.42 7.22
CA LEU A 114 -3.00 -11.06 6.68
C LEU A 114 -4.05 -10.20 7.39
N LEU A 115 -5.29 -10.69 7.52
CA LEU A 115 -6.36 -9.98 8.22
C LEU A 115 -5.97 -9.69 9.68
N GLY A 116 -5.34 -10.65 10.36
CA GLY A 116 -4.79 -10.45 11.70
C GLY A 116 -3.77 -9.32 11.74
N SER A 117 -2.81 -9.29 10.80
CA SER A 117 -1.84 -8.22 10.67
C SER A 117 -2.49 -6.86 10.33
N LEU A 118 -3.51 -6.83 9.47
CA LEU A 118 -4.21 -5.58 9.12
C LEU A 118 -4.91 -4.97 10.34
N ILE A 119 -5.59 -5.79 11.15
CA ILE A 119 -6.25 -5.35 12.39
C ILE A 119 -5.22 -4.82 13.39
N ILE A 120 -4.14 -5.58 13.65
CA ILE A 120 -3.11 -5.18 14.61
C ILE A 120 -2.45 -3.87 14.15
N SER A 121 -2.13 -3.73 12.86
CA SER A 121 -1.55 -2.50 12.33
C SER A 121 -2.50 -1.30 12.49
N GLY A 122 -3.81 -1.49 12.30
CA GLY A 122 -4.81 -0.45 12.55
C GLY A 122 -4.77 0.07 13.98
N VAL A 123 -4.79 -0.85 14.96
CA VAL A 123 -4.69 -0.49 16.39
C VAL A 123 -3.38 0.23 16.70
N VAL A 124 -2.26 -0.26 16.18
CA VAL A 124 -0.94 0.36 16.38
C VAL A 124 -0.89 1.77 15.79
N VAL A 125 -1.37 1.96 14.55
CA VAL A 125 -1.43 3.29 13.93
C VAL A 125 -2.32 4.24 14.73
N SER A 126 -3.49 3.80 15.22
CA SER A 126 -4.37 4.64 16.05
C SER A 126 -3.71 5.10 17.34
N VAL A 127 -2.89 4.26 17.98
CA VAL A 127 -2.11 4.67 19.16
C VAL A 127 -1.00 5.63 18.77
N LEU A 128 -0.25 5.31 17.71
CA LEU A 128 0.86 6.14 17.23
C LEU A 128 0.41 7.48 16.65
N SER A 129 -0.82 7.60 16.15
CA SER A 129 -1.37 8.87 15.68
C SER A 129 -1.60 9.84 16.84
N VAL A 130 -2.06 9.34 18.00
CA VAL A 130 -2.15 10.17 19.22
C VAL A 130 -0.75 10.61 19.67
N VAL A 131 0.22 9.70 19.69
CA VAL A 131 1.62 10.05 20.02
C VAL A 131 2.19 11.08 19.04
N THR A 132 1.92 10.90 17.75
CA THR A 132 2.31 11.83 16.67
C THR A 132 1.77 13.22 16.91
N MET A 133 0.50 13.34 17.30
CA MET A 133 -0.11 14.63 17.62
C MET A 133 0.56 15.33 18.81
N ILE A 134 0.93 14.57 19.85
CA ILE A 134 1.68 15.10 21.01
C ILE A 134 3.07 15.58 20.57
N LEU A 135 3.78 14.77 19.79
CA LEU A 135 5.13 15.11 19.29
C LEU A 135 5.11 16.29 18.30
N ALA A 136 4.02 16.46 17.56
CA ALA A 136 3.81 17.61 16.69
C ALA A 136 3.45 18.89 17.46
N GLY A 137 3.35 18.83 18.80
CA GLY A 137 3.04 19.99 19.64
C GLY A 137 1.60 20.48 19.49
N GLN A 138 0.69 19.65 19.01
CA GLN A 138 -0.69 20.05 18.77
C GLN A 138 -1.45 20.22 20.10
N PRO A 139 -2.10 21.36 20.34
CA PRO A 139 -2.83 21.60 21.59
C PRO A 139 -4.09 20.73 21.65
N MET A 140 -4.02 19.60 22.36
CA MET A 140 -5.17 18.69 22.57
C MET A 140 -6.17 19.19 23.63
N GLY A 141 -5.95 20.37 24.21
CA GLY A 141 -6.83 20.95 25.23
C GLY A 141 -8.06 21.65 24.67
N GLY A 142 -8.10 21.90 23.36
CA GLY A 142 -9.18 22.60 22.67
C GLY A 142 -10.34 21.69 22.24
N ALA A 143 -11.32 22.27 21.55
CA ALA A 143 -12.46 21.52 21.05
C ALA A 143 -12.04 20.50 19.97
N LEU A 144 -12.76 19.37 19.87
CA LEU A 144 -12.42 18.26 18.96
C LEU A 144 -12.27 18.69 17.49
N HIS A 145 -12.95 19.74 17.04
CA HIS A 145 -12.86 20.23 15.66
C HIS A 145 -11.51 20.91 15.34
N GLU A 146 -10.74 21.30 16.36
CA GLU A 146 -9.45 21.98 16.17
C GLU A 146 -8.30 20.98 15.89
N TRP A 147 -8.32 19.82 16.53
CA TRP A 147 -7.24 18.80 16.43
C TRP A 147 -7.70 17.46 15.85
N GLY A 148 -9.01 17.20 15.83
CA GLY A 148 -9.61 15.98 15.32
C GLY A 148 -9.32 15.73 13.84
N PRO A 149 -9.40 16.73 12.95
CA PRO A 149 -9.05 16.58 11.54
C PRO A 149 -7.62 16.06 11.32
N GLN A 150 -6.62 16.63 11.99
CA GLN A 150 -5.21 16.22 11.85
C GLN A 150 -5.00 14.80 12.38
N LEU A 151 -5.61 14.47 13.53
CA LEU A 151 -5.57 13.10 14.06
C LEU A 151 -6.18 12.10 13.08
N ALA A 152 -7.35 12.42 12.52
CA ALA A 152 -8.04 11.58 11.54
C ALA A 152 -7.17 11.40 10.28
N TRP A 153 -6.55 12.46 9.78
CA TRP A 153 -5.68 12.40 8.61
C TRP A 153 -4.45 11.52 8.84
N VAL A 154 -3.74 11.69 9.97
CA VAL A 154 -2.58 10.85 10.33
C VAL A 154 -3.00 9.39 10.46
N ALA A 155 -4.12 9.12 11.15
CA ALA A 155 -4.61 7.78 11.36
C ALA A 155 -4.99 7.10 10.03
N LEU A 156 -5.80 7.76 9.20
CA LEU A 156 -6.26 7.21 7.92
C LEU A 156 -5.11 7.00 6.94
N SER A 157 -4.22 7.98 6.81
CA SER A 157 -3.05 7.89 5.92
C SER A 157 -2.05 6.83 6.40
N GLY A 158 -1.82 6.74 7.70
CA GLY A 158 -0.95 5.73 8.31
C GLY A 158 -1.50 4.32 8.16
N ILE A 159 -2.81 4.12 8.37
CA ILE A 159 -3.50 2.83 8.19
C ILE A 159 -3.40 2.40 6.73
N ALA A 160 -3.77 3.29 5.80
CA ALA A 160 -3.69 3.01 4.37
C ALA A 160 -2.26 2.66 3.93
N GLY A 161 -1.26 3.39 4.43
CA GLY A 161 0.15 3.08 4.18
C GLY A 161 0.58 1.72 4.72
N ALA A 162 0.26 1.41 5.98
CA ALA A 162 0.62 0.14 6.60
C ALA A 162 -0.07 -1.05 5.93
N TRP A 163 -1.38 -0.93 5.65
CA TRP A 163 -2.16 -1.97 4.97
C TRP A 163 -1.60 -2.27 3.59
N THR A 164 -1.30 -1.23 2.84
CA THR A 164 -0.71 -1.35 1.51
C THR A 164 0.62 -2.12 1.56
N VAL A 165 1.52 -1.77 2.47
CA VAL A 165 2.80 -2.47 2.63
C VAL A 165 2.59 -3.95 3.02
N LEU A 166 1.68 -4.23 3.97
CA LEU A 166 1.40 -5.59 4.42
C LEU A 166 0.79 -6.46 3.32
N VAL A 167 -0.19 -5.93 2.57
CA VAL A 167 -0.83 -6.63 1.45
C VAL A 167 0.20 -6.95 0.36
N VAL A 168 1.00 -5.97 -0.05
CA VAL A 168 2.02 -6.13 -1.09
C VAL A 168 3.09 -7.14 -0.65
N ALA A 169 3.55 -7.04 0.60
CA ALA A 169 4.53 -7.99 1.14
C ALA A 169 3.98 -9.43 1.17
N LYS A 170 2.69 -9.61 1.49
CA LYS A 170 2.04 -10.92 1.47
C LYS A 170 1.89 -11.48 0.06
N VAL A 171 1.60 -10.64 -0.92
CA VAL A 171 1.53 -11.05 -2.35
C VAL A 171 2.91 -11.48 -2.86
N TRP A 172 3.97 -10.83 -2.40
CA TRP A 172 5.34 -11.17 -2.79
C TRP A 172 5.99 -12.27 -1.91
N GLU A 173 5.24 -12.84 -0.97
CA GLU A 173 5.72 -13.90 -0.09
C GLU A 173 6.00 -15.18 -0.89
N GLY A 174 7.29 -15.55 -0.99
CA GLY A 174 7.75 -16.77 -1.66
C GLY A 174 8.40 -16.56 -3.03
N ASP A 175 8.39 -15.34 -3.57
CA ASP A 175 9.12 -15.02 -4.80
C ASP A 175 10.41 -14.26 -4.47
N ALA A 176 11.51 -14.62 -5.14
CA ALA A 176 12.76 -13.84 -5.13
C ALA A 176 12.76 -12.74 -6.20
N GLY A 177 11.62 -12.55 -6.89
CA GLY A 177 11.41 -11.76 -8.09
C GLY A 177 12.07 -10.39 -8.16
N ASP A 178 12.12 -9.87 -9.38
CA ASP A 178 12.90 -8.69 -9.78
C ASP A 178 12.69 -7.48 -8.84
N GLN A 179 13.80 -7.04 -8.25
CA GLN A 179 13.83 -5.89 -7.35
C GLN A 179 13.44 -4.60 -8.05
N VAL A 180 13.74 -4.45 -9.34
CA VAL A 180 13.36 -3.27 -10.13
C VAL A 180 11.84 -3.20 -10.28
N LEU A 181 11.21 -4.32 -10.64
CA LEU A 181 9.77 -4.41 -10.78
C LEU A 181 9.04 -4.13 -9.45
N ARG A 182 9.57 -4.62 -8.32
CA ARG A 182 9.01 -4.30 -7.00
C ARG A 182 9.08 -2.82 -6.68
N ARG A 183 10.21 -2.16 -6.95
CA ARG A 183 10.36 -0.71 -6.76
C ARG A 183 9.39 0.07 -7.64
N PHE A 184 9.20 -0.35 -8.88
CA PHE A 184 8.24 0.26 -9.78
C PHE A 184 6.80 0.16 -9.24
N TRP A 185 6.37 -1.02 -8.79
CA TRP A 185 5.05 -1.18 -8.18
C TRP A 185 4.89 -0.38 -6.90
N MET A 186 5.92 -0.35 -6.05
CA MET A 186 5.90 0.48 -4.84
C MET A 186 5.79 1.96 -5.17
N LEU A 187 6.48 2.45 -6.21
CA LEU A 187 6.32 3.83 -6.68
C LEU A 187 4.86 4.11 -7.07
N ALA A 188 4.28 3.28 -7.94
CA ALA A 188 2.89 3.45 -8.39
C ALA A 188 1.90 3.45 -7.22
N ILE A 189 2.09 2.53 -6.29
CA ILE A 189 1.30 2.41 -5.06
C ILE A 189 1.49 3.62 -4.14
N GLY A 190 2.72 4.11 -3.99
CA GLY A 190 3.02 5.32 -3.22
C GLY A 190 2.37 6.56 -3.84
N LEU A 191 2.37 6.69 -5.17
CA LEU A 191 1.67 7.77 -5.87
C LEU A 191 0.16 7.71 -5.60
N ALA A 192 -0.45 6.52 -5.66
CA ALA A 192 -1.87 6.33 -5.34
C ALA A 192 -2.18 6.66 -3.87
N LEU A 193 -1.30 6.27 -2.94
CA LEU A 193 -1.42 6.61 -1.53
C LEU A 193 -1.27 8.12 -1.27
N GLY A 194 -0.39 8.81 -2.01
CA GLY A 194 -0.27 10.25 -1.96
C GLY A 194 -1.53 10.97 -2.43
N PHE A 195 -2.13 10.51 -3.54
CA PHE A 195 -3.45 11.00 -3.98
C PHE A 195 -4.53 10.78 -2.91
N PHE A 196 -4.56 9.60 -2.29
CA PHE A 196 -5.50 9.29 -1.22
C PHE A 196 -5.32 10.20 0.00
N ALA A 197 -4.08 10.40 0.45
CA ALA A 197 -3.77 11.28 1.57
C ALA A 197 -4.13 12.75 1.29
N PHE A 198 -3.92 13.23 0.06
CA PHE A 198 -4.38 14.55 -0.39
C PHE A 198 -5.91 14.66 -0.42
N ALA A 199 -6.61 13.61 -0.86
CA ALA A 199 -8.08 13.63 -0.87
C ALA A 199 -8.65 13.72 0.56
N ILE A 200 -8.03 13.03 1.54
CA ILE A 200 -8.42 13.14 2.94
C ILE A 200 -8.12 14.56 3.47
N ASP A 201 -6.93 15.08 3.20
CA ASP A 201 -6.51 16.44 3.55
C ASP A 201 -7.50 17.50 3.06
N ALA A 202 -7.84 17.45 1.77
CA ALA A 202 -8.82 18.35 1.15
C ALA A 202 -10.23 18.19 1.72
N THR A 203 -10.66 16.95 2.01
CA THR A 203 -11.99 16.68 2.60
C THR A 203 -12.10 17.18 4.05
N LEU A 204 -10.99 17.10 4.79
CA LEU A 204 -10.92 17.54 6.18
C LEU A 204 -10.56 19.02 6.34
N MET A 205 -10.27 19.72 5.23
CA MET A 205 -9.89 21.13 5.19
C MET A 205 -8.75 21.45 6.18
N LEU A 206 -7.70 20.61 6.17
CA LEU A 206 -6.61 20.76 7.12
C LEU A 206 -5.78 21.99 6.79
N ASP A 207 -5.52 22.78 7.82
CA ASP A 207 -4.43 23.74 7.82
C ASP A 207 -3.16 23.01 8.28
N MET A 208 -2.34 22.60 7.31
CA MET A 208 -1.05 21.96 7.57
C MET A 208 -0.04 23.03 8.01
N ASN A 209 -0.20 23.50 9.24
CA ASN A 209 0.70 24.49 9.82
C ASN A 209 2.15 23.99 9.76
N TYR A 210 3.01 24.72 9.05
CA TYR A 210 4.43 24.44 8.97
C TYR A 210 5.03 24.77 10.33
N GLY A 211 5.41 23.74 11.09
CA GLY A 211 6.06 23.98 12.39
C GLY A 211 7.29 24.86 12.22
N GLU A 212 7.34 26.00 12.92
CA GLU A 212 8.42 27.01 12.85
C GLU A 212 9.83 26.43 13.13
N LEU A 213 9.91 25.26 13.76
CA LEU A 213 11.16 24.62 14.18
C LEU A 213 11.96 23.99 13.03
N LEU A 214 11.34 23.67 11.88
CA LEU A 214 12.01 23.00 10.75
C LEU A 214 11.73 23.65 9.37
N THR A 215 11.11 24.83 9.36
CA THR A 215 10.70 25.64 8.19
C THR A 215 11.84 26.21 7.33
N ALA A 216 13.11 25.96 7.68
CA ALA A 216 14.24 26.55 6.96
C ALA A 216 14.54 25.91 5.58
N ARG A 217 13.77 24.89 5.16
CA ARG A 217 13.99 24.27 3.84
C ARG A 217 13.05 24.89 2.82
N SER A 218 13.63 25.55 1.82
CA SER A 218 12.93 26.05 0.64
C SER A 218 12.38 24.87 -0.17
N ILE A 219 11.17 24.44 0.17
CA ILE A 219 10.44 23.50 -0.68
C ILE A 219 10.11 24.25 -1.98
N PRO A 220 10.34 23.65 -3.16
CA PRO A 220 10.08 24.31 -4.44
C PRO A 220 8.67 24.87 -4.50
N ALA A 221 8.52 26.14 -4.90
CA ALA A 221 7.22 26.82 -4.97
C ALA A 221 6.20 26.06 -5.84
N SER A 222 6.66 25.28 -6.82
CA SER A 222 5.81 24.43 -7.66
C SER A 222 5.12 23.29 -6.92
N LEU A 223 5.59 22.95 -5.71
CA LEU A 223 4.98 21.92 -4.86
C LEU A 223 3.98 22.51 -3.87
N HIS A 224 3.79 23.82 -3.85
CA HIS A 224 2.85 24.50 -2.96
C HIS A 224 1.80 25.27 -3.74
N THR A 225 0.61 25.39 -3.17
CA THR A 225 -0.47 26.22 -3.70
C THR A 225 -1.06 27.00 -2.54
N ALA A 226 -0.95 28.33 -2.59
CA ALA A 226 -1.44 29.22 -1.53
C ALA A 226 -0.88 28.95 -0.12
N GLY A 227 0.30 28.33 -0.02
CA GLY A 227 0.90 27.95 1.26
C GLY A 227 0.72 26.47 1.57
N ASP A 228 -0.30 25.80 1.04
CA ASP A 228 -0.55 24.38 1.31
C ASP A 228 0.21 23.45 0.35
N PRO A 229 0.46 22.19 0.73
CA PRO A 229 1.12 21.23 -0.15
C PRO A 229 0.16 20.85 -1.28
N SER A 230 0.62 21.03 -2.51
CA SER A 230 -0.12 20.60 -3.69
C SER A 230 -0.27 19.07 -3.76
N LEU A 231 -1.22 18.57 -4.55
CA LEU A 231 -1.32 17.14 -4.87
C LEU A 231 0.03 16.55 -5.33
N ALA A 232 0.79 17.31 -6.12
CA ALA A 232 2.12 16.88 -6.57
C ALA A 232 3.10 16.66 -5.41
N ALA A 233 3.02 17.47 -4.34
CA ALA A 233 3.84 17.29 -3.13
C ALA A 233 3.50 15.98 -2.41
N TYR A 234 2.21 15.69 -2.23
CA TYR A 234 1.76 14.44 -1.63
C TYR A 234 2.20 13.22 -2.45
N MET A 235 1.98 13.26 -3.76
CA MET A 235 2.40 12.18 -4.66
C MET A 235 3.93 12.01 -4.66
N ALA A 236 4.70 13.10 -4.74
CA ALA A 236 6.15 13.04 -4.70
C ALA A 236 6.67 12.49 -3.36
N PHE A 237 6.07 12.90 -2.24
CA PHE A 237 6.41 12.41 -0.92
C PHE A 237 6.14 10.91 -0.78
N PHE A 238 4.90 10.46 -0.96
CA PHE A 238 4.58 9.04 -0.78
C PHE A 238 5.19 8.14 -1.86
N GLY A 239 5.25 8.60 -3.11
CA GLY A 239 5.93 7.91 -4.21
C GLY A 239 7.43 7.74 -3.94
N GLY A 240 8.10 8.83 -3.52
CA GLY A 240 9.50 8.80 -3.10
C GLY A 240 9.73 7.87 -1.92
N LEU A 241 8.90 7.97 -0.89
CA LEU A 241 9.00 7.16 0.31
C LEU A 241 8.82 5.66 -0.01
N PHE A 242 7.88 5.30 -0.87
CA PHE A 242 7.61 3.91 -1.26
C PHE A 242 8.64 3.32 -2.22
N VAL A 243 9.22 4.11 -3.13
CA VAL A 243 10.23 3.61 -4.07
C VAL A 243 11.61 3.45 -3.42
N ILE A 244 11.97 4.35 -2.50
CA ILE A 244 13.29 4.38 -1.89
C ILE A 244 13.41 3.31 -0.81
N LEU A 245 12.43 3.24 0.09
CA LEU A 245 12.45 2.31 1.20
C LEU A 245 12.03 0.91 0.74
N ARG A 246 12.78 -0.10 1.17
CA ARG A 246 12.49 -1.50 0.89
C ARG A 246 11.43 -2.03 1.86
N TRP A 247 10.22 -1.46 1.83
CA TRP A 247 9.13 -1.75 2.76
C TRP A 247 8.81 -3.24 2.89
N TRP A 248 8.91 -3.99 1.79
CA TRP A 248 8.70 -5.44 1.78
C TRP A 248 9.67 -6.20 2.70
N VAL A 249 10.87 -5.68 2.95
CA VAL A 249 11.84 -6.27 3.88
C VAL A 249 11.41 -6.04 5.33
N GLN A 250 10.78 -4.91 5.64
CA GLN A 250 10.27 -4.63 6.99
C GLN A 250 9.11 -5.55 7.36
N ALA A 251 8.31 -5.96 6.38
CA ALA A 251 7.20 -6.88 6.55
C ALA A 251 7.58 -8.37 6.45
N GLU A 252 8.83 -8.70 6.13
CA GLU A 252 9.27 -10.08 5.92
C GLU A 252 9.26 -10.87 7.25
N ALA A 253 8.71 -12.09 7.23
CA ALA A 253 8.60 -12.94 8.42
C ALA A 253 9.95 -13.45 8.94
N LEU A 254 10.95 -13.52 8.05
CA LEU A 254 12.31 -13.98 8.35
C LEU A 254 13.24 -12.87 8.88
N ARG A 255 12.71 -11.66 9.13
CA ARG A 255 13.52 -10.51 9.56
C ARG A 255 14.24 -10.74 10.89
N GLY A 256 15.51 -10.33 11.01
CA GLY A 256 16.37 -10.58 12.18
C GLY A 256 15.74 -10.22 13.53
N ALA A 257 15.11 -9.06 13.63
CA ALA A 257 14.46 -8.54 14.83
C ALA A 257 12.99 -8.20 14.56
N ARG A 258 12.13 -8.31 15.59
CA ARG A 258 10.70 -7.98 15.47
C ARG A 258 10.49 -6.51 15.09
N VAL A 259 11.23 -5.62 15.76
CA VAL A 259 11.32 -4.19 15.46
C VAL A 259 12.80 -3.82 15.30
N SER A 260 13.14 -3.12 14.22
CA SER A 260 14.47 -2.65 13.89
C SER A 260 14.49 -1.12 13.99
N VAL A 261 15.21 -0.62 15.00
CA VAL A 261 15.42 0.82 15.22
C VAL A 261 16.06 1.47 13.99
N TRP A 262 16.97 0.76 13.32
CA TRP A 262 17.66 1.25 12.14
C TRP A 262 16.72 1.49 10.95
N THR A 263 15.82 0.56 10.65
CA THR A 263 14.89 0.73 9.52
C THR A 263 13.85 1.81 9.82
N THR A 264 13.43 1.93 11.08
CA THR A 264 12.55 3.02 11.52
C THR A 264 13.25 4.37 11.44
N ALA A 265 14.50 4.48 11.91
CA ALA A 265 15.30 5.70 11.79
C ALA A 265 15.54 6.10 10.33
N LEU A 266 15.80 5.12 9.46
CA LEU A 266 15.93 5.36 8.02
C LEU A 266 14.60 5.85 7.40
N SER A 267 13.47 5.32 7.86
CA SER A 267 12.14 5.77 7.41
C SER A 267 11.87 7.21 7.85
N ALA A 268 12.19 7.55 9.11
CA ALA A 268 12.14 8.91 9.63
C ALA A 268 13.05 9.86 8.83
N LEU A 269 14.30 9.44 8.56
CA LEU A 269 15.27 10.21 7.78
C LEU A 269 14.75 10.53 6.38
N TRP A 270 14.16 9.55 5.68
CA TRP A 270 13.56 9.81 4.37
C TRP A 270 12.30 10.67 4.46
N GLY A 271 11.50 10.51 5.51
CA GLY A 271 10.38 11.41 5.83
C GLY A 271 10.81 12.87 6.05
N PHE A 272 12.04 13.08 6.54
CA PHE A 272 12.66 14.40 6.70
C PHE A 272 13.25 14.94 5.38
N ILE A 273 13.89 14.06 4.58
CA ILE A 273 14.58 14.45 3.35
C ILE A 273 13.60 14.77 2.21
N LEU A 274 12.43 14.14 2.16
CA LEU A 274 11.46 14.39 1.09
C LEU A 274 10.75 15.74 1.28
N PRO A 275 10.41 16.44 0.19
CA PRO A 275 9.81 17.78 0.24
C PRO A 275 8.34 17.71 0.67
N PHE A 276 8.11 17.67 1.98
CA PHE A 276 6.79 17.58 2.59
C PHE A 276 6.77 18.36 3.93
N PRO A 277 5.60 18.90 4.36
CA PRO A 277 5.52 19.62 5.62
C PRO A 277 6.06 18.82 6.80
N GLN A 278 6.92 19.47 7.57
CA GLN A 278 7.45 18.94 8.82
C GLN A 278 6.62 19.48 9.99
N PRO A 279 6.38 18.66 11.04
CA PRO A 279 6.99 17.35 11.30
C PRO A 279 6.23 16.14 10.69
N TRP A 280 5.14 16.39 9.97
CA TRP A 280 4.20 15.36 9.51
C TRP A 280 4.84 14.27 8.65
N GLY A 281 5.75 14.64 7.75
CA GLY A 281 6.45 13.67 6.90
C GLY A 281 7.25 12.63 7.71
N VAL A 282 8.01 13.08 8.72
CA VAL A 282 8.76 12.20 9.61
C VAL A 282 7.84 11.32 10.44
N LEU A 283 6.79 11.91 11.02
CA LEU A 283 5.89 11.20 11.91
C LEU A 283 5.06 10.14 11.17
N LEU A 284 4.59 10.42 9.95
CA LEU A 284 3.91 9.44 9.11
C LEU A 284 4.83 8.29 8.69
N ALA A 285 6.03 8.59 8.18
CA ALA A 285 6.97 7.56 7.75
C ALA A 285 7.36 6.62 8.91
N THR A 286 7.57 7.21 10.09
CA THR A 286 7.86 6.47 11.34
C THR A 286 6.67 5.62 11.78
N THR A 287 5.47 6.18 11.75
CA THR A 287 4.23 5.49 12.14
C THR A 287 3.97 4.29 11.24
N ILE A 288 4.06 4.45 9.92
CA ILE A 288 3.88 3.34 8.96
C ILE A 288 4.94 2.25 9.21
N SER A 289 6.21 2.63 9.37
CA SER A 289 7.32 1.70 9.65
C SER A 289 7.08 0.89 10.92
N LEU A 290 6.74 1.54 12.03
CA LEU A 290 6.47 0.85 13.30
C LEU A 290 5.23 -0.04 13.22
N ALA A 291 4.15 0.43 12.61
CA ALA A 291 2.93 -0.34 12.45
C ALA A 291 3.16 -1.61 11.62
N VAL A 292 3.87 -1.51 10.50
CA VAL A 292 4.24 -2.65 9.67
C VAL A 292 5.10 -3.64 10.45
N GLN A 293 6.15 -3.17 11.13
CA GLN A 293 7.07 -4.05 11.87
C GLN A 293 6.41 -4.74 13.08
N LEU A 294 5.46 -4.08 13.75
CA LEU A 294 4.77 -4.66 14.91
C LEU A 294 3.69 -5.66 14.51
N ALA A 295 3.01 -5.40 13.38
CA ALA A 295 1.88 -6.20 12.92
C ALA A 295 2.25 -7.35 11.97
N ALA A 296 3.35 -7.23 11.24
CA ALA A 296 3.81 -8.27 10.33
C ALA A 296 4.22 -9.54 11.12
N PRO A 297 3.89 -10.75 10.62
CA PRO A 297 4.30 -11.99 11.26
C PRO A 297 5.83 -12.04 11.42
N TRP A 298 6.29 -12.73 12.45
CA TRP A 298 7.71 -12.83 12.77
C TRP A 298 8.02 -14.21 13.32
N ILE A 299 8.94 -14.93 12.67
CA ILE A 299 9.43 -16.23 13.15
C ILE A 299 10.54 -15.97 14.16
N GLY A 300 10.35 -16.36 15.41
CA GLY A 300 11.28 -16.03 16.49
C GLY A 300 12.63 -16.75 16.41
N GLY A 301 13.62 -16.31 17.21
CA GLY A 301 14.93 -16.96 17.25
C GLY A 301 14.88 -18.43 17.65
N ALA A 302 14.06 -18.76 18.66
CA ALA A 302 13.84 -20.13 19.10
C ALA A 302 13.13 -20.99 18.03
N GLU A 303 12.09 -20.46 17.41
CA GLU A 303 11.36 -21.13 16.32
C GLU A 303 12.25 -21.35 15.09
N ARG A 304 13.12 -20.39 14.75
CA ARG A 304 14.14 -20.56 13.71
C ARG A 304 15.14 -21.65 14.05
N ALA A 305 15.55 -21.77 15.31
CA ALA A 305 16.48 -22.81 15.74
C ALA A 305 15.83 -24.21 15.61
N ASP A 306 14.57 -24.34 16.04
CA ASP A 306 13.79 -25.58 15.88
C ASP A 306 13.60 -25.94 14.39
N LEU A 307 13.20 -24.98 13.55
CA LEU A 307 13.07 -25.20 12.11
C LEU A 307 14.39 -25.64 11.47
N LYS A 308 15.51 -24.97 11.81
CA LYS A 308 16.84 -25.37 11.34
C LYS A 308 17.21 -26.77 11.80
N GLN A 309 16.86 -27.15 13.02
CA GLN A 309 17.12 -28.49 13.54
C GLN A 309 16.28 -29.55 12.80
N ARG A 310 14.98 -29.30 12.58
CA ARG A 310 14.11 -30.19 11.81
C ARG A 310 14.62 -30.43 10.40
N TYR A 311 15.07 -29.37 9.71
CA TYR A 311 15.63 -29.52 8.37
C TYR A 311 16.94 -30.32 8.37
N ARG A 312 17.81 -30.14 9.38
CA ARG A 312 19.02 -30.94 9.53
C ARG A 312 18.73 -32.42 9.75
N LEU A 313 17.71 -32.75 10.55
CA LEU A 313 17.32 -34.14 10.79
C LEU A 313 16.77 -34.80 9.52
N PHE A 314 15.91 -34.08 8.78
CA PHE A 314 15.39 -34.54 7.50
C PHE A 314 16.50 -34.78 6.48
N ASP A 315 17.47 -33.87 6.37
CA ASP A 315 18.64 -34.04 5.48
C ASP A 315 19.55 -35.20 5.91
N ALA A 316 19.54 -35.57 7.19
CA ALA A 316 20.28 -36.71 7.74
C ALA A 316 19.53 -38.05 7.61
N GLY A 317 18.32 -38.05 7.04
CA GLY A 317 17.54 -39.27 6.78
C GLY A 317 16.82 -39.85 8.00
N TYR A 318 16.60 -39.04 9.04
CA TYR A 318 15.84 -39.41 10.24
C TYR A 318 14.39 -38.91 10.20
#